data_AF-A0A8T1S2Z0-F1
#
_entry.id   AF-A0A8T1S2Z0-F1
#
_cell.length_a   1.000
_cell.length_b   1.000
_cell.length_c   1.000
_cell.angle_alpha   90.00
_cell.angle_beta   90.00
_cell.angle_gamma   90.00
#
_symmetry.space_group_name_H-M   'P 1'
#
loop_
_entity.id
_entity.type
_entity.pdbx_description
1 polymer ?
#
loop_
_entity_poly.entity_id
_entity_poly.type
_entity_poly.pdbx_seq_one_letter_code
_entity_poly.pdbx_strand_id
1 'polypeptide(L)'
;YSRQNTITEAALNTVDGFPVETELDEKPTMEELKKVIESLSTGKAPGKDGIPPEVIKCGINVLLEHPHNLLCQCWDEGAVPQDMRDANIVTLYKNKGDRSNCNNFRGISLLSVVGKVFARVILNRLQKLADRVYPESQCGFRAGRSTTDMVFSLRQLQEKCREQHKPLFLAFTDLTKAFDLVNRNGLFKIMAKIGCPPKLLSVIQ
;
A
#
# COMPACT_ATOMS: atom_id res chain seq x y z
N TYR A 1 -25.91 2.60 -6.96
CA TYR A 1 -24.49 2.22 -6.88
C TYR A 1 -24.39 0.71 -6.87
N SER A 2 -23.73 0.11 -7.85
CA SER A 2 -23.54 -1.34 -7.87
C SER A 2 -22.79 -1.76 -6.61
N ARG A 3 -23.41 -2.61 -5.79
CA ARG A 3 -22.81 -3.16 -4.56
C ARG A 3 -21.95 -4.39 -4.84
N GLN A 4 -21.94 -4.87 -6.08
CA GLN A 4 -21.19 -6.05 -6.49
C GLN A 4 -20.04 -5.62 -7.39
N ASN A 5 -18.83 -5.67 -6.83
CA ASN A 5 -17.61 -5.46 -7.59
C ASN A 5 -17.18 -6.83 -8.14
N THR A 6 -17.87 -7.31 -9.17
CA THR A 6 -17.60 -8.62 -9.78
C THR A 6 -16.46 -8.50 -10.78
N ILE A 7 -15.41 -9.30 -10.60
CA ILE A 7 -14.31 -9.37 -11.55
C ILE A 7 -14.69 -10.35 -12.66
N THR A 8 -14.62 -9.88 -13.89
CA THR A 8 -14.78 -10.74 -15.06
C THR A 8 -13.45 -11.39 -15.40
N GLU A 9 -13.47 -12.63 -15.90
CA GLU A 9 -12.25 -13.28 -16.38
C GLU A 9 -11.60 -12.50 -17.52
N ALA A 10 -12.41 -11.84 -18.36
CA ALA A 10 -11.92 -10.92 -19.38
C ALA A 10 -11.01 -9.82 -18.79
N ALA A 11 -11.38 -9.21 -17.66
CA ALA A 11 -10.57 -8.19 -17.01
C ALA A 11 -9.29 -8.75 -16.35
N LEU A 12 -9.31 -10.02 -15.90
CA LEU A 12 -8.08 -10.68 -15.42
C LEU A 12 -7.14 -11.05 -16.57
N ASN A 13 -7.70 -11.35 -17.75
CA ASN A 13 -6.92 -11.73 -18.92
C ASN A 13 -6.19 -10.55 -19.56
N THR A 14 -6.60 -9.30 -19.32
CA THR A 14 -5.88 -8.11 -19.82
C THR A 14 -4.58 -7.82 -19.06
N VAL A 15 -4.36 -8.40 -17.88
CA VAL A 15 -3.12 -8.22 -17.12
C VAL A 15 -2.06 -9.19 -17.65
N ASP A 16 -0.87 -8.72 -17.96
CA ASP A 16 0.21 -9.60 -18.43
C ASP A 16 0.66 -10.56 -17.32
N GLY A 17 1.04 -11.77 -17.72
CA GLY A 17 1.63 -12.77 -16.81
C GLY A 17 3.14 -12.56 -16.71
N PHE A 18 3.64 -12.51 -15.48
CA PHE A 18 5.08 -12.39 -15.19
C PHE A 18 5.59 -13.66 -14.51
N PRO A 19 6.88 -14.00 -14.68
CA PRO A 19 7.49 -15.11 -13.94
C PRO A 19 7.41 -14.83 -12.43
N VAL A 20 7.24 -15.91 -11.67
CA VAL A 20 7.19 -15.83 -10.20
C VAL A 20 8.56 -15.46 -9.66
N GLU A 21 8.61 -14.40 -8.85
CA GLU A 21 9.83 -13.92 -8.20
C GLU A 21 10.05 -14.69 -6.88
N THR A 22 10.59 -15.90 -6.98
CA THR A 22 10.75 -16.81 -5.84
C THR A 22 11.65 -16.27 -4.73
N GLU A 23 12.58 -15.36 -5.07
CA GLU A 23 13.45 -14.69 -4.08
C GLU A 23 12.64 -13.88 -3.05
N LEU A 24 11.44 -13.40 -3.43
CA LEU A 24 10.60 -12.64 -2.50
C LEU A 24 9.96 -13.50 -1.41
N ASP A 25 9.97 -14.83 -1.56
CA ASP A 25 9.49 -15.80 -0.56
C ASP A 25 10.56 -16.16 0.48
N GLU A 26 11.82 -15.75 0.29
CA GLU A 26 12.87 -15.95 1.29
C GLU A 26 12.49 -15.30 2.63
N LYS A 27 12.96 -15.85 3.75
CA LYS A 27 12.61 -15.27 5.05
C LYS A 27 13.11 -13.82 5.16
N PRO A 28 12.34 -12.90 5.76
CA PRO A 28 12.80 -11.56 6.05
C PRO A 28 14.11 -11.55 6.84
N THR A 29 15.07 -10.73 6.42
CA THR A 29 16.36 -10.62 7.12
C THR A 29 16.25 -9.65 8.30
N MET A 30 17.19 -9.77 9.25
CA MET A 30 17.28 -8.79 10.35
C MET A 30 17.58 -7.39 9.82
N GLU A 31 18.37 -7.28 8.75
CA GLU A 31 18.71 -6.00 8.11
C GLU A 31 17.48 -5.34 7.46
N GLU A 32 16.61 -6.11 6.80
CA GLU A 32 15.36 -5.60 6.26
C GLU A 32 14.49 -5.00 7.38
N LEU A 33 14.32 -5.75 8.47
CA LEU A 33 13.55 -5.31 9.61
C LEU A 33 14.16 -4.07 10.28
N LYS A 34 15.48 -4.09 10.50
CA LYS A 34 16.23 -2.99 11.12
C LYS A 34 16.08 -1.70 10.33
N LYS A 35 16.26 -1.74 9.01
CA LYS A 35 16.08 -0.58 8.11
C LYS A 35 14.67 0.00 8.22
N VAL A 36 13.66 -0.85 8.30
CA VAL A 36 12.27 -0.40 8.47
C VAL A 36 12.08 0.32 9.81
N ILE A 37 12.58 -0.26 10.91
CA ILE A 37 12.46 0.34 12.24
C ILE A 37 13.19 1.70 12.31
N GLU A 38 14.40 1.80 11.75
CA GLU A 38 15.16 3.04 11.67
C GLU A 38 14.45 4.11 10.83
N SER A 39 13.68 3.71 9.82
CA SER A 39 12.87 4.61 8.99
C SER A 39 11.56 5.09 9.63
N LEU A 40 11.19 4.58 10.82
CA LEU A 40 9.97 5.00 11.50
C LEU A 40 10.02 6.49 11.84
N SER A 41 8.91 7.18 11.58
CA SER A 41 8.74 8.58 11.98
C SER A 41 8.36 8.68 13.46
N THR A 42 8.94 9.66 14.15
CA THR A 42 8.64 9.99 15.54
C THR A 42 7.41 10.92 15.63
N GLY A 43 6.82 11.02 16.81
CA GLY A 43 5.63 11.82 17.11
C GLY A 43 4.34 11.26 16.50
N LYS A 44 4.30 9.97 16.15
CA LYS A 44 3.11 9.33 15.56
C LYS A 44 2.27 8.64 16.63
N ALA A 45 0.96 8.65 16.41
CA ALA A 45 0.01 8.00 17.31
C ALA A 45 0.22 6.47 17.35
N PRO A 46 0.21 5.87 18.55
CA PRO A 46 0.31 4.42 18.72
C PRO A 46 -0.95 3.70 18.25
N GLY A 47 -0.88 2.37 18.17
CA GLY A 47 -2.04 1.52 17.95
C GLY A 47 -2.83 1.29 19.23
N LYS A 48 -3.61 0.21 19.26
CA LYS A 48 -4.39 -0.22 20.44
C LYS A 48 -3.53 -0.62 21.63
N ASP A 49 -2.29 -1.06 21.37
CA ASP A 49 -1.28 -1.43 22.36
C ASP A 49 -0.69 -0.24 23.13
N GLY A 50 -0.91 0.99 22.66
CA GLY A 50 -0.35 2.20 23.27
C GLY A 50 1.17 2.34 23.12
N ILE A 51 1.83 1.46 22.35
CA ILE A 51 3.29 1.49 22.18
C ILE A 51 3.65 2.49 21.08
N PRO A 52 4.38 3.57 21.40
CA PRO A 52 4.75 4.56 20.41
C PRO A 52 6.00 4.12 19.62
N PRO A 53 6.21 4.62 18.40
CA PRO A 53 7.32 4.18 17.54
C PRO A 53 8.71 4.41 18.13
N GLU A 54 8.86 5.41 19.00
CA GLU A 54 10.10 5.76 19.69
C GLU A 54 10.61 4.61 20.56
N VAL A 55 9.72 3.87 21.22
CA VAL A 55 10.10 2.75 22.10
C VAL A 55 10.80 1.67 21.29
N ILE A 56 10.26 1.32 20.12
CA ILE A 56 10.86 0.32 19.24
C ILE A 56 12.15 0.86 18.62
N LYS A 57 12.17 2.13 18.22
CA LYS A 57 13.31 2.76 17.56
C LYS A 57 14.52 2.91 18.49
N CYS A 58 14.30 3.33 19.73
CA CYS A 58 15.35 3.43 20.76
C CYS A 58 15.77 2.06 21.29
N GLY A 59 14.85 1.11 21.40
CA GLY A 59 15.12 -0.25 21.89
C GLY A 59 15.70 -1.20 20.85
N ILE A 60 15.95 -0.75 19.61
CA ILE A 60 16.27 -1.63 18.47
C ILE A 60 17.45 -2.57 18.75
N ASN A 61 18.51 -2.10 19.40
CA ASN A 61 19.70 -2.92 19.65
C ASN A 61 19.46 -4.10 20.60
N VAL A 62 18.41 -4.03 21.44
CA VAL A 62 18.06 -5.07 22.41
C VAL A 62 16.86 -5.88 21.91
N LEU A 63 15.89 -5.21 21.31
CA LEU A 63 14.61 -5.83 20.97
C LEU A 63 14.63 -6.55 19.62
N LEU A 64 15.49 -6.18 18.66
CA LEU A 64 15.39 -6.59 17.24
C LEU A 64 15.22 -8.09 16.98
N GLU A 65 15.84 -8.94 17.79
CA GLU A 65 15.76 -10.40 17.64
C GLU A 65 14.33 -10.94 17.83
N HIS A 66 13.59 -10.42 18.82
CA HIS A 66 12.24 -10.88 19.14
C HIS A 66 11.20 -10.63 18.02
N PRO A 67 11.03 -9.40 17.50
CA PRO A 67 10.13 -9.15 16.38
C PRO A 67 10.65 -9.78 15.09
N HIS A 68 11.96 -10.00 14.94
CA HIS A 68 12.49 -10.75 13.78
C HIS A 68 12.08 -12.22 13.81
N ASN A 69 12.25 -12.89 14.95
CA ASN A 69 11.81 -14.27 15.13
C ASN A 69 10.30 -14.41 14.92
N LEU A 70 9.51 -13.46 15.46
CA LEU A 70 8.07 -13.43 15.24
C LEU A 70 7.70 -13.19 13.77
N LEU A 71 8.40 -12.30 13.06
CA LEU A 71 8.21 -12.07 11.63
C LEU A 71 8.53 -13.33 10.82
N CYS A 72 9.62 -14.03 11.14
CA CYS A 72 9.99 -15.29 10.51
C CYS A 72 8.94 -16.38 10.75
N GLN A 73 8.40 -16.47 11.97
CA GLN A 73 7.32 -17.39 12.30
C GLN A 73 6.05 -17.07 11.50
N CYS A 74 5.65 -15.80 11.43
CA CYS A 74 4.52 -15.38 10.60
C CYS A 74 4.73 -15.75 9.13
N TRP A 75 5.97 -15.63 8.66
CA TRP A 75 6.34 -16.03 7.30
C TRP A 75 6.15 -17.52 7.09
N ASP A 76 6.68 -18.35 7.98
CA ASP A 76 6.62 -19.81 7.89
C ASP A 76 5.20 -20.36 8.00
N GLU A 77 4.39 -19.79 8.90
CA GLU A 77 2.98 -20.16 9.07
C GLU A 77 2.08 -19.56 7.99
N GLY A 78 2.56 -18.54 7.27
CA GLY A 78 1.77 -17.82 6.27
C GLY A 78 0.61 -17.01 6.87
N ALA A 79 0.73 -16.61 8.13
CA ALA A 79 -0.31 -15.89 8.86
C ALA A 79 0.29 -14.87 9.82
N VAL A 80 -0.39 -13.72 9.97
CA VAL A 80 -0.02 -12.66 10.91
C VAL A 80 -1.01 -12.65 12.07
N PRO A 81 -0.56 -12.50 13.34
CA PRO A 81 -1.44 -12.41 14.49
C PRO A 81 -2.53 -11.35 14.31
N GLN A 82 -3.76 -11.65 14.76
CA GLN A 82 -4.90 -10.77 14.55
C GLN A 82 -4.70 -9.39 15.18
N ASP A 83 -4.07 -9.30 16.34
CA ASP A 83 -3.76 -8.04 17.02
C ASP A 83 -2.84 -7.11 16.21
N MET A 84 -2.07 -7.64 15.25
CA MET A 84 -1.24 -6.86 14.34
C MET A 84 -1.98 -6.45 13.05
N ARG A 85 -3.09 -7.12 12.75
CA ARG A 85 -3.98 -6.80 11.61
C ARG A 85 -5.10 -5.83 12.00
N ASP A 86 -5.52 -5.87 13.26
CA ASP A 86 -6.57 -5.01 13.78
C ASP A 86 -6.09 -3.56 13.90
N ALA A 87 -6.92 -2.64 13.42
CA ALA A 87 -6.64 -1.22 13.46
C ALA A 87 -7.72 -0.45 14.22
N ASN A 88 -7.30 0.51 15.04
CA ASN A 88 -8.23 1.48 15.61
C ASN A 88 -8.61 2.50 14.54
N ILE A 89 -9.90 2.61 14.23
CA ILE A 89 -10.40 3.59 13.27
C ILE A 89 -10.64 4.93 13.98
N VAL A 90 -9.85 5.93 13.63
CA VAL A 90 -10.03 7.32 14.08
C VAL A 90 -10.61 8.14 12.93
N THR A 91 -11.67 8.89 13.19
CA THR A 91 -12.31 9.74 12.18
C THR A 91 -11.74 11.16 12.22
N LEU A 92 -11.27 11.65 11.08
CA LEU A 92 -10.84 13.03 10.90
C LEU A 92 -11.83 13.80 10.06
N TYR A 93 -12.27 14.95 10.54
CA TYR A 93 -13.12 15.84 9.78
C TYR A 93 -12.34 16.46 8.60
N LYS A 94 -12.91 16.42 7.39
CA LYS A 94 -12.26 16.93 6.16
C LYS A 94 -12.18 18.46 6.09
N ASN A 95 -12.56 19.18 7.17
CA ASN A 95 -12.65 20.64 7.22
C ASN A 95 -13.54 21.24 6.12
N LYS A 96 -14.55 20.49 5.66
CA LYS A 96 -15.48 20.92 4.61
C LYS A 96 -16.83 20.23 4.79
N GLY A 97 -17.92 21.00 4.58
CA GLY A 97 -19.30 20.52 4.63
C GLY A 97 -19.94 20.61 6.02
N ASP A 98 -21.01 19.85 6.23
CA ASP A 98 -21.68 19.73 7.52
C ASP A 98 -21.03 18.61 8.37
N ARG A 99 -20.85 18.87 9.67
CA ARG A 99 -20.33 17.90 10.65
C ARG A 99 -21.33 16.79 10.99
N SER A 100 -22.62 16.97 10.68
CA SER A 100 -23.63 15.92 10.87
C SER A 100 -23.51 14.79 9.81
N ASN A 101 -22.88 15.07 8.66
CA ASN A 101 -22.77 14.13 7.56
C ASN A 101 -21.49 13.29 7.66
N CYS A 102 -21.63 11.99 7.93
CA CYS A 102 -20.51 11.04 8.07
C CYS A 102 -19.59 10.98 6.84
N ASN A 103 -20.05 11.33 5.63
CA ASN A 103 -19.21 11.35 4.42
C ASN A 103 -18.15 12.46 4.43
N ASN A 104 -18.31 13.47 5.30
CA ASN A 104 -17.36 14.56 5.49
C ASN A 104 -16.21 14.20 6.45
N PHE A 105 -16.16 12.95 6.92
CA PHE A 105 -15.06 12.41 7.70
C PHE A 105 -14.21 11.46 6.86
N ARG A 106 -12.94 11.33 7.24
CA ARG A 106 -12.00 10.34 6.72
C ARG A 106 -11.64 9.40 7.87
N GLY A 107 -11.91 8.12 7.73
CA GLY A 107 -11.39 7.11 8.64
C GLY A 107 -9.89 6.93 8.42
N ILE A 108 -9.12 6.90 9.51
CA ILE A 108 -7.70 6.56 9.52
C ILE A 108 -7.53 5.33 10.40
N SER A 109 -6.90 4.30 9.83
CA SER A 109 -6.59 3.06 10.51
C SER A 109 -5.26 3.18 11.26
N LEU A 110 -5.30 3.06 12.58
CA LEU A 110 -4.11 3.01 13.43
C LEU A 110 -3.81 1.57 13.84
N LEU A 111 -2.90 0.94 13.09
CA LEU A 111 -2.30 -0.36 13.44
C LEU A 111 -1.29 -0.23 14.59
N SER A 112 -1.03 -1.35 15.28
CA SER A 112 0.12 -1.48 16.20
C SER A 112 1.42 -1.14 15.47
N VAL A 113 2.42 -0.63 16.19
CA VAL A 113 3.69 -0.24 15.55
C VAL A 113 4.39 -1.47 14.97
N VAL A 114 4.36 -2.61 15.66
CA VAL A 114 4.91 -3.87 15.16
C VAL A 114 4.20 -4.31 13.87
N GLY A 115 2.86 -4.26 13.85
CA GLY A 115 2.08 -4.56 12.64
C GLY A 115 2.42 -3.63 11.47
N LYS A 116 2.61 -2.33 11.72
CA LYS A 116 3.08 -1.37 10.70
C LYS A 116 4.47 -1.71 10.19
N VAL A 117 5.38 -2.11 11.06
CA VAL A 117 6.76 -2.52 10.69
C VAL A 117 6.70 -3.75 9.79
N PHE A 118 5.93 -4.78 10.14
CA PHE A 118 5.80 -5.99 9.32
C PHE A 118 5.16 -5.68 7.96
N ALA A 119 4.07 -4.91 7.95
CA ALA A 119 3.44 -4.44 6.72
C ALA A 119 4.40 -3.65 5.84
N ARG A 120 5.32 -2.88 6.44
CA ARG A 120 6.32 -2.10 5.69
C ARG A 120 7.43 -2.98 5.12
N VAL A 121 7.86 -4.04 5.79
CA VAL A 121 8.79 -5.05 5.22
C VAL A 121 8.14 -5.70 3.99
N ILE A 122 6.89 -6.15 4.12
CA ILE A 122 6.12 -6.75 3.02
C ILE A 122 5.96 -5.76 1.86
N LEU A 123 5.59 -4.50 2.15
CA LEU A 123 5.45 -3.46 1.14
C LEU A 123 6.74 -3.22 0.35
N ASN A 124 7.89 -3.16 1.02
CA ASN A 124 9.17 -2.96 0.34
C ASN A 124 9.48 -4.09 -0.65
N ARG A 125 9.07 -5.33 -0.34
CA ARG A 125 9.20 -6.48 -1.25
C ARG A 125 8.21 -6.40 -2.41
N LEU A 126 6.95 -6.06 -2.13
CA LEU A 126 5.91 -5.87 -3.14
C LEU A 126 6.26 -4.73 -4.12
N GLN A 127 6.97 -3.70 -3.67
CA GLN A 127 7.39 -2.60 -4.53
C GLN A 127 8.24 -3.09 -5.71
N LYS A 128 9.08 -4.12 -5.51
CA LYS A 128 9.89 -4.72 -6.58
C LYS A 128 9.02 -5.34 -7.69
N LEU A 129 7.86 -5.89 -7.33
CA LEU A 129 6.89 -6.40 -8.30
C LEU A 129 6.13 -5.25 -8.96
N ALA A 130 5.69 -4.29 -8.15
CA ALA A 130 4.85 -3.19 -8.58
C ALA A 130 5.56 -2.30 -9.62
N ASP A 131 6.86 -2.06 -9.47
CA ASP A 131 7.65 -1.24 -10.41
C ASP A 131 7.74 -1.86 -11.82
N ARG A 132 7.49 -3.17 -11.98
CA ARG A 132 7.44 -3.84 -13.30
C ARG A 132 6.12 -3.62 -14.03
N VAL A 133 5.05 -3.38 -13.30
CA VAL A 133 3.68 -3.29 -13.84
C VAL A 133 3.14 -1.86 -13.87
N TYR A 134 3.75 -0.94 -13.13
CA TYR A 134 3.32 0.46 -13.16
C TYR A 134 3.59 1.09 -14.53
N PRO A 135 2.55 1.63 -15.20
CA PRO A 135 2.77 2.40 -16.41
C PRO A 135 3.53 3.69 -16.08
N GLU A 136 4.20 4.26 -17.08
CA GLU A 136 4.95 5.50 -16.92
C GLU A 136 4.08 6.67 -16.41
N SER A 137 2.79 6.66 -16.76
CA SER A 137 1.80 7.64 -16.30
C SER A 137 1.40 7.50 -14.82
N GLN A 138 1.76 6.40 -14.14
CA GLN A 138 1.47 6.20 -12.72
C GLN A 138 2.51 6.95 -11.87
N CYS A 139 2.11 8.11 -11.35
CA CYS A 139 2.94 8.91 -10.44
C CYS A 139 2.53 8.80 -8.96
N GLY A 140 1.26 8.46 -8.68
CA GLY A 140 0.78 8.32 -7.30
C GLY A 140 1.41 7.13 -6.60
N PHE A 141 1.88 7.34 -5.36
CA PHE A 141 2.50 6.32 -4.50
C PHE A 141 3.75 5.62 -5.08
N ARG A 142 4.43 6.26 -6.05
CA ARG A 142 5.65 5.74 -6.67
C ARG A 142 6.87 6.53 -6.23
N ALA A 143 7.95 5.84 -5.86
CA ALA A 143 9.21 6.47 -5.47
C ALA A 143 9.79 7.28 -6.64
N GLY A 144 10.35 8.46 -6.35
CA GLY A 144 10.94 9.34 -7.37
C GLY A 144 9.92 10.03 -8.29
N ARG A 145 8.61 9.91 -8.01
CA ARG A 145 7.54 10.62 -8.71
C ARG A 145 6.74 11.49 -7.75
N SER A 146 6.12 12.53 -8.28
CA SER A 146 5.28 13.45 -7.52
C SER A 146 4.14 14.01 -8.36
N THR A 147 3.26 14.78 -7.73
CA THR A 147 2.17 15.46 -8.43
C THR A 147 2.67 16.49 -9.44
N THR A 148 3.88 17.03 -9.27
CA THR A 148 4.43 18.03 -10.21
C THR A 148 4.73 17.42 -11.58
N ASP A 149 5.11 16.13 -11.63
CA ASP A 149 5.39 15.44 -12.90
C ASP A 149 4.14 15.38 -13.77
N MET A 150 3.00 15.00 -13.20
CA MET A 150 1.73 14.95 -13.93
C MET A 150 1.20 16.34 -14.29
N VAL A 151 1.41 17.35 -13.42
CA VAL A 151 1.09 18.75 -13.76
C VAL A 151 1.93 19.20 -14.95
N PHE A 152 3.24 18.91 -14.95
CA PHE A 152 4.12 19.23 -16.06
C PHE A 152 3.67 18.54 -17.36
N SER A 153 3.43 17.23 -17.35
CA SER A 153 2.94 16.49 -18.52
C SER A 153 1.64 17.08 -19.08
N LEU A 154 0.70 17.44 -18.21
CA LEU A 154 -0.55 18.08 -18.62
C LEU A 154 -0.32 19.46 -19.24
N ARG A 155 0.58 20.26 -18.67
CA ARG A 155 0.94 21.58 -19.20
C ARG A 155 1.60 21.47 -20.58
N GLN A 156 2.52 20.53 -20.76
CA GLN A 156 3.13 20.27 -22.06
C GLN A 156 2.09 19.89 -23.12
N LEU A 157 1.10 19.07 -22.76
CA LEU A 157 -0.01 18.71 -23.65
C LEU A 157 -0.85 19.94 -24.03
N GLN A 158 -1.17 20.80 -23.06
CA GLN A 158 -1.90 22.06 -23.30
C GLN A 158 -1.14 22.97 -24.27
N GLU A 159 0.15 23.19 -24.05
CA GLU A 159 0.98 24.04 -24.91
C GLU A 159 1.07 23.49 -26.33
N LYS A 160 1.28 22.18 -26.49
CA LYS A 160 1.35 21.54 -27.82
C LYS A 160 0.04 21.62 -28.59
N CYS A 161 -1.10 21.43 -27.93
CA CYS A 161 -2.40 21.60 -28.57
C CYS A 161 -2.64 23.05 -29.00
N ARG A 162 -2.22 24.02 -28.17
CA ARG A 162 -2.31 25.45 -28.50
C ARG A 162 -1.45 25.81 -29.70
N GLU A 163 -0.18 25.39 -29.73
CA GLU A 163 0.74 25.60 -30.86
C GLU A 163 0.18 25.05 -32.18
N GLN A 164 -0.44 23.87 -32.12
CA GLN A 164 -0.98 23.16 -33.29
C GLN A 164 -2.42 23.54 -33.63
N HIS A 165 -3.01 24.51 -32.92
CA HIS A 165 -4.41 24.92 -33.09
C HIS A 165 -5.41 23.76 -33.03
N LYS A 166 -5.12 22.75 -32.19
CA LYS A 166 -5.98 21.58 -31.99
C LYS A 166 -6.79 21.75 -30.70
N PRO A 167 -8.10 21.43 -30.70
CA PRO A 167 -8.87 21.42 -29.46
C PRO A 167 -8.34 20.34 -28.51
N LEU A 168 -8.30 20.65 -27.22
CA LEU A 168 -7.93 19.72 -26.15
C LEU A 168 -9.10 19.59 -25.18
N PHE A 169 -9.52 18.36 -24.93
CA PHE A 169 -10.55 18.01 -23.95
C PHE A 169 -9.93 17.17 -22.83
N LEU A 170 -10.27 17.48 -21.58
CA LEU A 170 -9.76 16.79 -20.41
C LEU A 170 -10.91 16.17 -19.62
N ALA A 171 -10.80 14.88 -19.30
CA ALA A 171 -11.72 14.17 -18.43
C ALA A 171 -11.02 13.84 -17.11
N PHE A 172 -11.60 14.32 -16.00
CA PHE A 172 -11.12 14.02 -14.66
C PHE A 172 -12.00 12.93 -14.03
N THR A 173 -11.39 11.78 -13.73
CA THR A 173 -12.08 10.63 -13.15
C THR A 173 -11.59 10.40 -11.73
N ASP A 174 -12.52 10.28 -10.78
CA ASP A 174 -12.23 9.97 -9.38
C ASP A 174 -12.99 8.71 -8.94
N LEU A 175 -12.31 7.84 -8.20
CA LEU A 175 -12.88 6.58 -7.72
C LEU A 175 -13.49 6.79 -6.33
N THR A 176 -14.78 6.50 -6.20
CA THR A 176 -15.47 6.57 -4.91
C THR A 176 -14.96 5.44 -4.00
N LYS A 177 -14.44 5.78 -2.81
CA LYS A 177 -14.04 4.81 -1.77
C LYS A 177 -13.14 3.67 -2.29
N ALA A 178 -12.11 4.04 -3.07
CA ALA A 178 -11.26 3.07 -3.79
C ALA A 178 -10.71 1.93 -2.91
N PHE A 179 -10.28 2.22 -1.66
CA PHE A 179 -9.77 1.20 -0.74
C PHE A 179 -10.86 0.29 -0.16
N ASP A 180 -12.06 0.84 0.11
CA ASP A 180 -13.17 0.06 0.70
C ASP A 180 -13.85 -0.83 -0.34
N LEU A 181 -13.81 -0.42 -1.63
CA LEU A 181 -14.50 -1.12 -2.71
C LEU A 181 -13.62 -2.14 -3.43
N VAL A 182 -12.31 -2.23 -3.15
CA VAL A 182 -11.42 -3.15 -3.87
C VAL A 182 -11.89 -4.61 -3.72
N ASN A 183 -11.99 -5.34 -4.82
CA ASN A 183 -12.28 -6.77 -4.75
C ASN A 183 -11.00 -7.54 -4.41
N ARG A 184 -10.93 -8.04 -3.17
CA ARG A 184 -9.76 -8.76 -2.64
C ARG A 184 -9.44 -10.04 -3.41
N ASN A 185 -10.46 -10.81 -3.81
CA ASN A 185 -10.25 -12.05 -4.56
C ASN A 185 -9.56 -11.77 -5.91
N GLY A 186 -9.93 -10.67 -6.59
CA GLY A 186 -9.23 -10.26 -7.81
C GLY A 186 -7.85 -9.72 -7.56
N LEU A 187 -7.70 -8.90 -6.52
CA LEU A 187 -6.40 -8.37 -6.15
C LEU A 187 -5.39 -9.52 -5.96
N PHE A 188 -5.75 -10.56 -5.21
CA PHE A 188 -4.87 -11.71 -4.99
C PHE A 188 -4.61 -12.53 -6.26
N LYS A 189 -5.61 -12.71 -7.13
CA LYS A 189 -5.41 -13.34 -8.45
C LYS A 189 -4.45 -12.53 -9.33
N ILE A 190 -4.58 -11.20 -9.35
CA ILE A 190 -3.70 -10.30 -10.09
C ILE A 190 -2.29 -10.35 -9.51
N MET A 191 -2.14 -10.31 -8.17
CA MET A 191 -0.84 -10.40 -7.50
C MET A 191 -0.10 -11.69 -7.89
N ALA A 192 -0.78 -12.84 -7.88
CA ALA A 192 -0.20 -14.09 -8.34
C ALA A 192 0.22 -14.01 -9.83
N LYS A 193 -0.60 -13.39 -10.69
CA LYS A 193 -0.31 -13.24 -12.13
C LYS A 193 0.90 -12.34 -12.41
N ILE A 194 1.13 -11.31 -11.59
CA ILE A 194 2.29 -10.41 -11.72
C ILE A 194 3.55 -10.95 -11.05
N GLY A 195 3.56 -12.23 -10.70
CA GLY A 195 4.74 -12.91 -10.17
C GLY A 195 4.92 -12.83 -8.66
N CYS A 196 3.89 -12.43 -7.90
CA CYS A 196 3.93 -12.52 -6.43
C CYS A 196 3.98 -14.00 -6.01
N PRO A 197 5.03 -14.42 -5.28
CA PRO A 197 5.15 -15.81 -4.90
C PRO A 197 4.16 -16.20 -3.78
N PRO A 198 3.87 -17.50 -3.61
CA PRO A 198 2.76 -17.97 -2.79
C PRO A 198 2.87 -17.64 -1.30
N LYS A 199 4.08 -17.65 -0.71
CA LYS A 199 4.25 -17.42 0.74
C LYS A 199 4.11 -15.93 1.08
N LEU A 200 4.66 -15.05 0.25
CA LEU A 200 4.40 -13.62 0.34
C LEU A 200 2.90 -13.33 0.21
N LEU A 201 2.23 -14.01 -0.73
CA LEU A 201 0.79 -13.85 -0.93
C LEU A 201 -0.03 -14.33 0.26
N SER A 202 0.34 -15.46 0.89
CA SER A 202 -0.39 -15.99 2.05
C SER A 202 -0.28 -15.09 3.28
N VAL A 203 0.90 -14.53 3.55
CA VAL A 203 1.12 -13.59 4.67
C VAL A 203 0.26 -12.32 4.54
N ILE A 204 -0.11 -11.92 3.32
CA ILE A 204 -0.93 -10.73 3.04
C ILE A 204 -2.43 -11.02 3.19
N GLN A 205 -2.84 -12.27 3.00
CA GLN A 205 -4.25 -12.69 3.03
C GLN A 205 -4.85 -12.68 4.44
#